data_AF-A0A368ZDK3-F1
#
_entry.id   AF-A0A368ZDK3-F1
#
_cell.length_a   1.000
_cell.length_b   1.000
_cell.length_c   1.000
_cell.angle_alpha   90.00
_cell.angle_beta   90.00
_cell.angle_gamma   90.00
#
_symmetry.space_group_name_H-M   'P 1'
#
loop_
_entity.id
_entity.type
_entity.pdbx_description
1 polymer ?
#
loop_
_entity_poly.entity_id
_entity_poly.type
_entity_poly.pdbx_seq_one_letter_code
_entity_poly.pdbx_strand_id
1 'polypeptide(L)'
;MKTDVDHRQVKGLFTDDDNSDEIYRPYKNIIERFFGTYKAHYKRHKSFSSFDGALAHITLYQLYFNYIKPHSSFDNKAPLVVEDSRGQPIESWAQLIRWINKTDK
;
A
#
# COMPACT_ATOMS: atom_id res chain seq x y z
N MET A 1 5.58 20.84 20.72
CA MET A 1 4.22 20.28 20.70
C MET A 1 4.35 18.82 21.14
N LYS A 2 3.92 18.48 22.36
CA LYS A 2 4.02 17.11 22.87
C LYS A 2 2.79 16.38 22.32
N THR A 3 2.96 15.67 21.21
CA THR A 3 1.90 14.83 20.66
C THR A 3 1.71 13.65 21.61
N ASP A 4 0.55 13.61 22.25
CA ASP A 4 0.10 12.45 23.00
C ASP A 4 -0.31 11.38 21.98
N VAL A 5 0.61 10.45 21.73
CA VAL A 5 0.41 9.33 20.79
C VAL A 5 0.18 8.09 21.63
N ASP A 6 -1.04 7.56 21.61
CA ASP A 6 -1.36 6.26 22.21
C ASP A 6 -0.83 5.14 21.30
N HIS A 7 0.25 4.48 21.74
CA HIS A 7 0.87 3.39 20.98
C HIS A 7 0.20 2.04 21.32
N ARG A 8 -0.58 1.51 20.38
CA ARG A 8 -1.20 0.20 20.49
C ARG A 8 -0.45 -0.86 19.70
N GLN A 9 -0.09 -1.95 20.37
CA GLN A 9 0.55 -3.08 19.72
C GLN A 9 -0.50 -4.13 19.35
N VAL A 10 -0.58 -4.48 18.06
CA VAL A 10 -1.51 -5.51 17.57
C VAL A 10 -0.72 -6.79 17.28
N LYS A 11 -0.86 -7.82 18.11
CA LYS A 11 -0.15 -9.10 17.97
C LYS A 11 -1.09 -10.24 17.57
N GLY A 12 -0.49 -11.35 17.14
CA GLY A 12 -1.21 -12.61 16.93
C GLY A 12 -2.03 -12.73 15.64
N LEU A 13 -2.38 -13.98 15.35
CA LEU A 13 -3.40 -14.42 14.37
C LEU A 13 -4.67 -14.94 15.08
N PHE A 14 -4.66 -15.04 16.40
CA PHE A 14 -5.72 -15.66 17.20
C PHE A 14 -6.27 -14.65 18.22
N THR A 15 -7.53 -14.86 18.60
CA THR A 15 -8.31 -13.94 19.44
C THR A 15 -7.95 -14.02 20.93
N ASP A 16 -7.20 -15.03 21.36
CA ASP A 16 -6.92 -15.27 22.79
C ASP A 16 -5.60 -14.62 23.28
N ASP A 17 -5.02 -13.68 22.53
CA ASP A 17 -3.86 -12.88 22.94
C ASP A 17 -4.33 -11.58 23.62
N ASP A 18 -3.77 -11.22 24.77
CA ASP A 18 -4.03 -9.96 25.49
C ASP A 18 -3.85 -8.68 24.62
N ASN A 19 -3.22 -8.79 23.44
CA ASN A 19 -2.98 -7.74 22.45
C ASN A 19 -3.74 -7.96 21.11
N SER A 20 -4.79 -8.79 21.13
CA SER A 20 -5.67 -9.03 19.98
C SER A 20 -6.66 -7.87 19.81
N ASP A 21 -6.17 -6.70 19.41
CA ASP A 21 -7.07 -5.60 19.05
C ASP A 21 -7.73 -5.91 17.70
N GLU A 22 -8.85 -6.64 17.75
CA GLU A 22 -9.63 -7.08 16.59
C GLU A 22 -10.01 -5.91 15.67
N ILE A 23 -10.19 -4.72 16.25
CA ILE A 23 -10.53 -3.49 15.52
C ILE A 23 -9.37 -3.08 14.60
N TYR A 24 -8.13 -3.16 15.07
CA TYR A 24 -6.96 -2.73 14.29
C TYR A 24 -6.31 -3.84 13.46
N ARG A 25 -6.67 -5.11 13.70
CA ARG A 25 -6.12 -6.26 12.99
C ARG A 25 -6.28 -6.21 11.46
N PRO A 26 -7.41 -5.79 10.87
CA PRO A 26 -7.52 -5.64 9.41
C PRO A 26 -6.47 -4.69 8.83
N TYR A 27 -6.21 -3.56 9.50
CA TYR A 27 -5.22 -2.57 9.06
C TYR A 27 -3.80 -3.12 9.13
N LYS A 28 -3.45 -3.79 10.24
CA LYS A 28 -2.17 -4.49 10.37
C LYS A 28 -1.97 -5.49 9.23
N ASN A 29 -2.96 -6.35 8.97
CA ASN A 29 -2.87 -7.37 7.93
C ASN A 29 -2.65 -6.77 6.53
N ILE A 30 -3.28 -5.62 6.22
CA ILE A 30 -3.07 -4.91 4.95
C ILE A 30 -1.61 -4.44 4.83
N ILE A 31 -1.08 -3.81 5.88
CA ILE A 31 0.31 -3.31 5.92
C ILE A 31 1.31 -4.48 5.81
N GLU A 32 1.07 -5.58 6.53
CA GLU A 32 1.93 -6.77 6.49
C GLU A 32 1.93 -7.43 5.11
N ARG A 33 0.76 -7.53 4.45
CA ARG A 33 0.68 -8.03 3.07
C ARG A 33 1.46 -7.14 2.11
N PHE A 34 1.31 -5.82 2.22
CA PHE A 34 2.06 -4.86 1.42
C PHE A 34 3.58 -5.03 1.58
N PHE A 35 4.07 -5.05 2.83
CA PHE A 35 5.51 -5.22 3.07
C PHE A 35 6.01 -6.61 2.69
N GLY A 36 5.18 -7.64 2.83
CA GLY A 36 5.48 -9.00 2.39
C GLY A 36 5.77 -9.07 0.89
N THR A 37 4.90 -8.47 0.05
CA THR A 37 5.11 -8.44 -1.39
C THR A 37 6.21 -7.46 -1.80
N TYR A 38 6.30 -6.30 -1.13
CA TYR A 38 7.36 -5.32 -1.38
C TYR A 38 8.75 -5.92 -1.14
N LYS A 39 8.93 -6.69 -0.05
CA LYS A 39 10.22 -7.30 0.29
C LYS A 39 10.73 -8.23 -0.81
N ALA A 40 9.84 -8.92 -1.53
CA ALA A 40 10.21 -9.76 -2.67
C ALA A 40 10.75 -8.92 -3.86
N HIS A 41 10.11 -7.78 -4.15
CA HIS A 41 10.59 -6.83 -5.18
C HIS A 41 11.90 -6.15 -4.76
N TYR A 42 11.99 -5.70 -3.52
CA TYR A 42 13.18 -5.08 -2.94
C TYR A 42 14.41 -6.01 -3.01
N LYS A 43 14.27 -7.27 -2.57
CA LYS A 43 15.40 -8.23 -2.51
C LYS A 43 16.07 -8.44 -3.88
N ARG A 44 15.31 -8.36 -4.97
CA ARG A 44 15.84 -8.52 -6.34
C ARG A 44 16.81 -7.39 -6.73
N HIS A 45 16.69 -6.21 -6.14
CA HIS A 45 17.46 -5.01 -6.49
C HIS A 45 18.77 -4.85 -5.69
N LYS A 46 19.12 -5.79 -4.79
CA LYS A 46 20.36 -5.75 -3.99
C LYS A 46 20.60 -4.42 -3.26
N SER A 47 19.54 -3.87 -2.64
CA SER A 47 19.53 -2.57 -1.93
C SER A 47 19.59 -1.35 -2.86
N PHE A 48 19.52 -0.15 -2.26
CA PHE A 48 19.56 1.13 -2.97
C PHE A 48 20.88 1.84 -2.69
N SER A 49 21.43 2.52 -3.69
CA SER A 49 22.64 3.33 -3.56
C SER A 49 22.40 4.71 -2.93
N SER A 50 21.14 5.14 -2.82
CA SER A 50 20.75 6.41 -2.19
C SER A 50 19.40 6.31 -1.49
N PHE A 51 19.17 7.22 -0.53
CA PHE A 51 17.88 7.35 0.14
C PHE A 51 16.78 7.76 -0.84
N ASP A 52 17.06 8.71 -1.74
CA ASP A 52 16.09 9.16 -2.75
C ASP A 52 15.69 8.02 -3.70
N GLY A 53 16.63 7.15 -4.07
CA GLY A 53 16.34 5.96 -4.87
C GLY A 53 15.43 4.97 -4.13
N ALA A 54 15.67 4.80 -2.82
CA ALA A 54 14.81 3.98 -1.97
C ALA A 54 13.40 4.57 -1.85
N LEU A 55 13.30 5.88 -1.66
CA LEU A 55 12.04 6.61 -1.56
C LEU A 55 11.25 6.52 -2.88
N ALA A 56 11.89 6.82 -4.01
CA ALA A 56 11.26 6.71 -5.32
C ALA A 56 10.74 5.28 -5.58
N HIS A 57 11.54 4.26 -5.26
CA HIS A 57 11.15 2.87 -5.48
C HIS A 57 9.96 2.45 -4.60
N ILE A 58 9.94 2.78 -3.31
CA ILE A 58 8.81 2.43 -2.44
C ILE A 58 7.54 3.21 -2.83
N THR A 59 7.65 4.48 -3.19
CA THR A 59 6.51 5.29 -3.66
C THR A 59 5.91 4.72 -4.93
N LEU A 60 6.75 4.39 -5.93
CA LEU A 60 6.29 3.75 -7.16
C LEU A 60 5.66 2.38 -6.85
N TYR A 61 6.27 1.57 -6.00
CA TYR A 61 5.69 0.28 -5.65
C TYR A 61 4.33 0.42 -4.95
N GLN A 62 4.17 1.40 -4.05
CA GLN A 62 2.90 1.69 -3.39
C GLN A 62 1.82 2.09 -4.38
N LEU A 63 2.14 2.96 -5.34
CA LEU A 63 1.21 3.36 -6.40
C LEU A 63 0.80 2.16 -7.26
N TYR A 64 1.77 1.36 -7.69
CA TYR A 64 1.52 0.13 -8.43
C TYR A 64 0.62 -0.83 -7.65
N PHE A 65 0.97 -1.13 -6.40
CA PHE A 65 0.28 -2.12 -5.57
C PHE A 65 -1.18 -1.75 -5.33
N ASN A 66 -1.46 -0.46 -5.09
CA ASN A 66 -2.78 0.01 -4.70
C ASN A 66 -3.69 0.36 -5.88
N TYR A 67 -3.15 0.81 -7.01
CA TYR A 67 -3.98 1.35 -8.10
C TYR A 67 -3.90 0.56 -9.41
N ILE A 68 -2.88 -0.29 -9.60
CA ILE A 68 -2.66 -0.97 -10.89
C ILE A 68 -2.61 -2.49 -10.74
N LYS A 69 -1.96 -2.99 -9.68
CA LYS A 69 -1.71 -4.42 -9.53
C LYS A 69 -3.02 -5.17 -9.23
N PRO A 70 -3.39 -6.20 -10.01
CA PRO A 70 -4.52 -7.06 -9.67
C PRO A 70 -4.19 -7.95 -8.46
N HIS A 71 -5.20 -8.17 -7.61
CA HIS A 71 -5.10 -9.07 -6.46
C HIS A 71 -6.25 -10.07 -6.44
N SER A 72 -5.94 -11.33 -6.13
CA SER A 72 -6.94 -12.40 -6.04
C SER A 72 -8.00 -12.14 -4.97
N SER A 73 -7.64 -11.46 -3.87
CA SER A 73 -8.58 -11.08 -2.81
C SER A 73 -9.53 -9.94 -3.20
N PHE A 74 -9.36 -9.33 -4.37
CA PHE A 74 -10.14 -8.20 -4.87
C PHE A 74 -10.71 -8.51 -6.27
N ASP A 75 -11.15 -9.75 -6.52
CA ASP A 75 -11.69 -10.18 -7.81
C ASP A 75 -10.78 -9.86 -9.02
N ASN A 76 -9.46 -10.01 -8.82
CA ASN A 76 -8.43 -9.64 -9.79
C ASN A 76 -8.40 -8.14 -10.18
N LYS A 77 -8.91 -7.27 -9.31
CA LYS A 77 -8.79 -5.80 -9.41
C LYS A 77 -7.72 -5.27 -8.47
N ALA A 78 -7.34 -4.01 -8.67
CA ALA A 78 -6.51 -3.29 -7.71
C ALA A 78 -7.29 -2.99 -6.41
N PRO A 79 -6.62 -2.82 -5.25
CA PRO A 79 -7.30 -2.57 -3.98
C PRO A 79 -8.06 -1.24 -3.99
N LEU A 80 -7.54 -0.22 -4.68
CA LEU A 80 -8.17 1.08 -4.88
C LEU A 80 -8.49 1.26 -6.35
N VAL A 81 -9.75 1.01 -6.72
CA VAL A 81 -10.24 1.29 -8.06
C VAL A 81 -10.65 2.76 -8.10
N VAL A 82 -9.90 3.55 -8.84
CA VAL A 82 -10.21 4.94 -9.15
C VAL A 82 -10.55 5.06 -10.62
N GLU A 83 -11.45 6.00 -10.94
CA GLU A 83 -11.92 6.23 -12.29
C GLU A 83 -11.25 7.46 -12.91
N ASP A 84 -10.99 7.38 -14.21
CA ASP A 84 -10.57 8.52 -15.01
C ASP A 84 -11.75 9.46 -15.31
N SER A 85 -11.50 10.51 -16.09
CA SER A 85 -12.53 11.49 -16.45
C SER A 85 -13.66 10.92 -17.32
N ARG A 86 -13.55 9.68 -17.80
CA ARG A 86 -14.54 8.98 -18.63
C ARG A 86 -15.27 7.89 -17.82
N GLY A 87 -15.06 7.82 -16.51
CA GLY A 87 -15.62 6.79 -15.65
C GLY A 87 -14.98 5.41 -15.89
N GLN A 88 -13.78 5.35 -16.48
CA GLN A 88 -13.07 4.09 -16.72
C GLN A 88 -12.04 3.85 -15.62
N PRO A 89 -11.88 2.61 -15.14
CA PRO A 89 -10.88 2.30 -14.12
C PRO A 89 -9.47 2.60 -14.65
N ILE A 90 -8.62 3.09 -13.75
CA ILE A 90 -7.19 3.28 -14.04
C ILE A 90 -6.51 1.92 -14.04
N GLU A 91 -5.87 1.57 -15.16
CA GLU A 91 -5.21 0.28 -15.36
C GLU A 91 -3.74 0.44 -15.79
N SER A 92 -3.28 1.67 -16.01
CA SER A 92 -1.93 1.97 -16.50
C SER A 92 -1.29 3.16 -15.79
N TRP A 93 0.04 3.20 -15.79
CA TRP A 93 0.83 4.32 -15.28
C TRP A 93 0.46 5.65 -15.92
N ALA A 94 0.25 5.67 -17.23
CA ALA A 94 -0.09 6.90 -17.95
C ALA A 94 -1.45 7.45 -17.51
N GLN A 95 -2.44 6.58 -17.23
CA GLN A 95 -3.73 6.99 -16.68
C GLN A 95 -3.57 7.48 -15.23
N LEU A 96 -2.83 6.74 -14.40
CA LEU A 96 -2.62 7.11 -13.00
C LEU A 96 -1.96 8.48 -12.85
N ILE A 97 -0.90 8.75 -13.63
CA ILE A 97 -0.20 10.04 -13.60
C ILE A 97 -1.13 11.18 -14.04
N ARG A 98 -1.94 10.97 -15.10
CA ARG A 98 -2.92 11.98 -15.53
C ARG A 98 -3.96 12.26 -14.46
N TRP A 99 -4.42 11.23 -13.77
CA TRP A 99 -5.39 11.35 -12.68
C TRP A 99 -4.81 12.11 -11.49
N ILE A 100 -3.61 11.77 -11.02
CA ILE A 100 -2.91 12.48 -9.94
C ILE A 100 -2.77 13.97 -10.29
N ASN A 101 -2.25 14.29 -11.48
CA ASN A 101 -2.01 15.67 -11.91
C ASN A 101 -3.30 16.48 -12.10
N LYS A 102 -4.45 15.82 -12.28
CA LYS A 102 -5.76 16.49 -12.35
C LYS A 102 -6.27 16.82 -10.95
N THR A 103 -6.05 15.93 -9.98
CA THR A 103 -6.49 16.09 -8.59
C THR A 103 -5.69 17.17 -7.84
N ASP A 104 -4.44 17.42 -8.23
CA ASP A 104 -3.59 18.49 -7.65
C ASP A 104 -3.95 19.92 -8.13
N LYS A 105 -4.94 20.07 -9.01
CA LYS A 105 -5.45 21.37 -9.50
C LYS A 105 -6.82 21.67 -8.92
#